data_AF-A0ABD4VX16-F1
#
_entry.id   AF-A0ABD4VX16-F1
#
_cell.length_a   1.000
_cell.length_b   1.000
_cell.length_c   1.000
_cell.angle_alpha   90.00
_cell.angle_beta   90.00
_cell.angle_gamma   90.00
#
_symmetry.space_group_name_H-M   'P 1'
#
loop_
_entity.id
_entity.type
_entity.pdbx_description
1 polymer ?
#
loop_
_entity_poly.entity_id
_entity_poly.type
_entity_poly.pdbx_seq_one_letter_code
_entity_poly.pdbx_strand_id
1 'polypeptide(L)'
;MKKLALIALAFVALEASAQQDTLKYRISLKDKAATTYSLKHPEKFLSEKAIARRQRQQLPIDSTDLPVCRQYVDAIRDKGVKIVVTGKWDNFVTVSCNDSTVISEIAALPFVRATEKVWVAPSKPAAEDKRDSLVNSPARSEVYYGPAFRQIETSNGEKLHEAGFKGQGMTIAVIDAGYHNVDKIDAMKNIRILGTKDFVEPGSDIYAKGSHGMAVLSCMAMNEPYVMVGTAPEASYWLLRSEDEASEHLVEQDYWAAAVEFADSVGVDVVNTSLGYFTFDDSTKNYKYRDLDGHHALMSRQASKMADKGIVLVCSAGNSGAFSWKKITAPGDAENVLTVGAIDRRGVLASFSSIGNTADNRVKPDVVAVGLNSDVMGTNGNLRKASGTSFASPILCGMVACLWQACPQLTAKEIIELVRQSGDRVDFPDNIYGYGVPDLWKAYQSASKKK
;
A
#
# COMPACT_ATOMS: atom_id res chain seq x y z
N MET A 1 -51.93 -57.38 6.65
CA MET A 1 -50.64 -56.69 6.45
C MET A 1 -50.87 -55.48 5.55
N LYS A 2 -51.03 -54.28 6.13
CA LYS A 2 -51.15 -53.02 5.38
C LYS A 2 -49.75 -52.44 5.22
N LYS A 3 -49.23 -52.34 3.99
CA LYS A 3 -47.94 -51.70 3.70
C LYS A 3 -48.18 -50.19 3.50
N LEU A 4 -47.62 -49.38 4.40
CA LEU A 4 -47.45 -47.93 4.20
C LEU A 4 -46.41 -47.70 3.09
N ALA A 5 -46.75 -46.87 2.10
CA ALA A 5 -45.78 -46.27 1.20
C ALA A 5 -45.47 -44.85 1.72
N LEU A 6 -44.24 -44.65 2.21
CA LEU A 6 -43.70 -43.33 2.53
C LEU A 6 -43.41 -42.59 1.22
N ILE A 7 -44.04 -41.44 1.02
CA ILE A 7 -43.66 -40.47 -0.02
C ILE A 7 -42.58 -39.58 0.58
N ALA A 8 -41.34 -39.70 0.10
CA ALA A 8 -40.26 -38.79 0.42
C ALA A 8 -40.37 -37.56 -0.50
N LEU A 9 -40.76 -36.40 0.05
CA LEU A 9 -40.60 -35.12 -0.63
C LEU A 9 -39.11 -34.74 -0.62
N ALA A 10 -38.48 -34.77 -1.80
CA ALA A 10 -37.18 -34.17 -2.01
C ALA A 10 -37.34 -32.64 -2.08
N PHE A 11 -36.94 -31.93 -1.03
CA PHE A 11 -36.70 -30.50 -1.09
C PHE A 11 -35.43 -30.27 -1.91
N VAL A 12 -35.59 -29.88 -3.19
CA VAL A 12 -34.50 -29.30 -3.97
C VAL A 12 -34.33 -27.86 -3.48
N ALA A 13 -33.34 -27.63 -2.63
CA ALA A 13 -32.86 -26.29 -2.36
C ALA A 13 -32.23 -25.76 -3.66
N LEU A 14 -32.94 -24.87 -4.35
CA LEU A 14 -32.35 -24.00 -5.35
C LEU A 14 -31.38 -23.07 -4.62
N GLU A 15 -30.11 -23.46 -4.58
CA GLU A 15 -29.04 -22.50 -4.30
C GLU A 15 -29.07 -21.47 -5.42
N ALA A 16 -29.64 -20.31 -5.12
CA ALA A 16 -29.51 -19.14 -5.96
C ALA A 16 -28.02 -18.80 -6.04
N SER A 17 -27.38 -19.16 -7.15
CA SER A 17 -26.06 -18.65 -7.49
C SER A 17 -26.14 -17.13 -7.42
N ALA A 18 -25.41 -16.53 -6.46
CA ALA A 18 -25.34 -15.09 -6.35
C ALA A 18 -24.69 -14.56 -7.63
N GLN A 19 -25.51 -13.96 -8.51
CA GLN A 19 -25.02 -13.38 -9.75
C GLN A 19 -24.01 -12.29 -9.40
N GLN A 20 -22.76 -12.46 -9.87
CA GLN A 20 -21.70 -11.50 -9.65
C GLN A 20 -22.03 -10.19 -10.36
N ASP A 21 -21.92 -9.07 -9.64
CA ASP A 21 -22.14 -7.74 -10.21
C ASP A 21 -21.12 -7.45 -11.32
N THR A 22 -21.61 -6.85 -12.41
CA THR A 22 -20.82 -6.63 -13.64
C THR A 22 -20.24 -5.22 -13.75
N LEU A 23 -20.68 -4.28 -12.92
CA LEU A 23 -20.25 -2.88 -12.95
C LEU A 23 -19.89 -2.39 -11.54
N LYS A 24 -18.92 -1.47 -11.45
CA LYS A 24 -18.72 -0.65 -10.24
C LYS A 24 -18.63 0.82 -10.57
N TYR A 25 -19.20 1.62 -9.68
CA TYR A 25 -19.22 3.08 -9.77
C TYR A 25 -18.71 3.71 -8.48
N ARG A 26 -17.86 4.73 -8.62
CA ARG A 26 -17.45 5.62 -7.54
C ARG A 26 -18.43 6.79 -7.48
N ILE A 27 -19.10 6.93 -6.34
CA ILE A 27 -20.05 8.00 -6.04
C ILE A 27 -19.35 9.02 -5.15
N SER A 28 -18.97 10.17 -5.72
CA SER A 28 -18.42 11.30 -4.97
C SER A 28 -19.53 12.04 -4.23
N LEU A 29 -19.31 12.34 -2.95
CA LEU A 29 -20.27 13.02 -2.10
C LEU A 29 -19.87 14.49 -1.87
N LYS A 30 -20.84 15.38 -1.71
CA LYS A 30 -20.60 16.83 -1.54
C LYS A 30 -19.99 17.18 -0.18
N ASP A 31 -20.44 16.52 0.87
CA ASP A 31 -20.09 16.85 2.25
C ASP A 31 -20.35 15.65 3.20
N LYS A 32 -20.17 15.87 4.50
CA LYS A 32 -20.48 14.92 5.58
C LYS A 32 -21.48 15.51 6.58
N ALA A 33 -22.34 16.44 6.17
CA ALA A 33 -23.14 17.27 7.07
C ALA A 33 -24.08 16.47 7.98
N ALA A 34 -24.61 15.34 7.49
CA ALA A 34 -25.49 14.46 8.26
C ALA A 34 -24.74 13.40 9.11
N THR A 35 -23.43 13.57 9.33
CA THR A 35 -22.64 12.63 10.15
C THR A 35 -22.99 12.74 11.64
N THR A 36 -23.01 11.60 12.32
CA THR A 36 -23.16 11.53 13.79
C THR A 36 -21.83 11.56 14.53
N TYR A 37 -20.71 11.54 13.80
CA TYR A 37 -19.36 11.66 14.36
C TYR A 37 -19.02 13.12 14.65
N SER A 38 -18.09 13.33 15.60
CA SER A 38 -17.62 14.67 15.98
C SER A 38 -16.11 14.68 16.12
N LEU A 39 -15.47 15.75 15.67
CA LEU A 39 -14.03 15.98 15.88
C LEU A 39 -13.66 16.12 17.36
N LYS A 40 -14.63 16.36 18.25
CA LYS A 40 -14.44 16.36 19.70
C LYS A 40 -14.29 14.96 20.28
N HIS A 41 -14.70 13.92 19.53
CA HIS A 41 -14.69 12.51 19.94
C HIS A 41 -13.97 11.64 18.91
N PRO A 42 -12.67 11.92 18.62
CA PRO A 42 -11.91 11.17 17.62
C PRO A 42 -11.77 9.68 17.95
N GLU A 43 -11.85 9.30 19.23
CA GLU A 43 -11.78 7.92 19.71
C GLU A 43 -12.89 7.01 19.14
N LYS A 44 -13.96 7.60 18.59
CA LYS A 44 -15.04 6.85 17.93
C LYS A 44 -14.68 6.36 16.53
N PHE A 45 -13.61 6.88 15.92
CA PHE A 45 -13.23 6.57 14.54
C PHE A 45 -11.71 6.50 14.28
N LEU A 46 -10.89 6.80 15.28
CA LEU A 46 -9.43 6.63 15.27
C LEU A 46 -9.00 5.82 16.50
N SER A 47 -8.00 4.96 16.34
CA SER A 47 -7.41 4.25 17.47
C SER A 47 -6.66 5.21 18.40
N GLU A 48 -6.43 4.77 19.64
CA GLU A 48 -5.58 5.50 20.59
C GLU A 48 -4.19 5.78 20.00
N LYS A 49 -3.59 4.81 19.30
CA LYS A 49 -2.28 4.98 18.64
C LYS A 49 -2.34 6.05 17.53
N ALA A 50 -3.41 6.10 16.73
CA ALA A 50 -3.58 7.12 15.71
C ALA A 50 -3.68 8.52 16.32
N ILE A 51 -4.46 8.68 17.40
CA ILE A 51 -4.60 9.96 18.12
C ILE A 51 -3.27 10.38 18.74
N ALA A 52 -2.56 9.46 19.41
CA ALA A 52 -1.25 9.71 20.01
C ALA A 52 -0.21 10.11 18.96
N ARG A 53 -0.23 9.49 17.77
CA ARG A 53 0.63 9.86 16.63
C ARG A 53 0.40 11.30 16.18
N ARG A 54 -0.86 11.76 16.11
CA ARG A 54 -1.20 13.14 15.79
C ARG A 54 -0.73 14.12 16.85
N GLN A 55 -0.98 13.81 18.12
CA GLN A 55 -0.56 14.64 19.26
C GLN A 55 0.96 14.80 19.31
N ARG A 56 1.71 13.69 19.17
CA ARG A 56 3.19 13.70 19.14
C ARG A 56 3.74 14.65 18.08
N GLN A 57 3.07 14.72 16.92
CA GLN A 57 3.49 15.53 15.78
C GLN A 57 2.80 16.91 15.73
N GLN A 58 1.98 17.25 16.73
CA GLN A 58 1.19 18.49 16.77
C GLN A 58 0.29 18.70 15.54
N LEU A 59 -0.24 17.61 14.99
CA LEU A 59 -1.10 17.62 13.81
C LEU A 59 -2.58 17.64 14.21
N PRO A 60 -3.43 18.45 13.54
CA PRO A 60 -4.85 18.46 13.83
C PRO A 60 -5.54 17.17 13.36
N ILE A 61 -6.65 16.85 14.02
CA ILE A 61 -7.68 15.95 13.48
C ILE A 61 -8.75 16.84 12.87
N ASP A 62 -9.07 16.62 11.61
CA ASP A 62 -9.89 17.52 10.79
C ASP A 62 -11.09 16.79 10.15
N SER A 63 -11.91 17.54 9.40
CA SER A 63 -13.15 17.02 8.80
C SER A 63 -12.93 15.88 7.79
N THR A 64 -11.73 15.73 7.24
CA THR A 64 -11.39 14.60 6.36
C THR A 64 -11.30 13.29 7.16
N ASP A 65 -10.94 13.34 8.45
CA ASP A 65 -10.83 12.15 9.31
C ASP A 65 -12.20 11.57 9.72
N LEU A 66 -13.29 12.36 9.61
CA LEU A 66 -14.65 11.90 9.92
C LEU A 66 -15.07 10.77 8.95
N PRO A 67 -15.69 9.68 9.40
CA PRO A 67 -16.23 8.66 8.51
C PRO A 67 -17.25 9.22 7.51
N VAL A 68 -17.40 8.54 6.37
CA VAL A 68 -18.46 8.85 5.40
C VAL A 68 -19.83 8.77 6.08
N CYS A 69 -20.72 9.72 5.77
CA CYS A 69 -22.02 9.82 6.39
C CYS A 69 -22.84 8.54 6.19
N ARG A 70 -23.19 7.86 7.30
CA ARG A 70 -23.95 6.60 7.26
C ARG A 70 -25.32 6.76 6.60
N GLN A 71 -26.00 7.87 6.83
CA GLN A 71 -27.30 8.14 6.18
C GLN A 71 -27.17 8.23 4.66
N TYR A 72 -26.06 8.79 4.14
CA TYR A 72 -25.82 8.85 2.70
C TYR A 72 -25.51 7.46 2.13
N VAL A 73 -24.68 6.67 2.84
CA VAL A 73 -24.39 5.28 2.46
C VAL A 73 -25.67 4.44 2.44
N ASP A 74 -26.52 4.57 3.45
CA ASP A 74 -27.79 3.83 3.56
C ASP A 74 -28.75 4.26 2.44
N ALA A 75 -28.93 5.56 2.18
CA ALA A 75 -29.75 6.04 1.08
C ALA A 75 -29.25 5.62 -0.32
N ILE A 76 -27.93 5.46 -0.50
CA ILE A 76 -27.36 4.88 -1.73
C ILE A 76 -27.67 3.37 -1.78
N ARG A 77 -27.48 2.64 -0.68
CA ARG A 77 -27.77 1.20 -0.61
C ARG A 77 -29.24 0.89 -0.91
N ASP A 78 -30.15 1.72 -0.42
CA ASP A 78 -31.60 1.58 -0.61
C ASP A 78 -32.03 1.70 -2.09
N LYS A 79 -31.14 2.16 -2.98
CA LYS A 79 -31.34 2.08 -4.43
C LYS A 79 -31.12 0.68 -5.01
N GLY A 80 -30.77 -0.31 -4.20
CA GLY A 80 -30.58 -1.70 -4.64
C GLY A 80 -29.17 -2.00 -5.15
N VAL A 81 -28.17 -1.19 -4.77
CA VAL A 81 -26.75 -1.43 -5.10
C VAL A 81 -26.01 -1.99 -3.89
N LYS A 82 -24.95 -2.77 -4.16
CA LYS A 82 -24.08 -3.28 -3.09
C LYS A 82 -22.98 -2.26 -2.80
N ILE A 83 -22.78 -1.93 -1.53
CA ILE A 83 -21.66 -1.09 -1.11
C ILE A 83 -20.38 -1.93 -1.12
N VAL A 84 -19.36 -1.47 -1.85
CA VAL A 84 -18.07 -2.15 -1.98
C VAL A 84 -17.09 -1.59 -0.97
N VAL A 85 -16.82 -0.28 -1.05
CA VAL A 85 -15.88 0.40 -0.15
C VAL A 85 -16.26 1.88 -0.01
N THR A 86 -15.76 2.54 1.03
CA THR A 86 -15.94 3.97 1.25
C THR A 86 -14.60 4.63 1.52
N GLY A 87 -14.39 5.84 1.01
CA GLY A 87 -13.22 6.66 1.32
C GLY A 87 -13.59 7.95 2.03
N LYS A 88 -13.09 8.15 3.25
CA LYS A 88 -13.36 9.30 4.11
C LYS A 88 -12.60 10.56 3.69
N TRP A 89 -11.37 10.48 3.17
CA TRP A 89 -10.56 11.68 2.91
C TRP A 89 -10.97 12.44 1.66
N ASP A 90 -11.47 11.77 0.61
CA ASP A 90 -12.10 12.41 -0.59
C ASP A 90 -13.62 12.22 -0.65
N ASN A 91 -14.20 11.62 0.39
CA ASN A 91 -15.63 11.48 0.62
C ASN A 91 -16.38 10.81 -0.54
N PHE A 92 -16.13 9.52 -0.73
CA PHE A 92 -16.78 8.72 -1.77
C PHE A 92 -17.34 7.39 -1.25
N VAL A 93 -18.25 6.82 -2.01
CA VAL A 93 -18.79 5.47 -1.84
C VAL A 93 -18.65 4.74 -3.16
N THR A 94 -17.99 3.59 -3.17
CA THR A 94 -17.92 2.71 -4.34
C THR A 94 -18.98 1.65 -4.22
N VAL A 95 -19.76 1.47 -5.28
CA VAL A 95 -20.87 0.53 -5.32
C VAL A 95 -20.72 -0.44 -6.48
N SER A 96 -21.28 -1.64 -6.35
CA SER A 96 -21.41 -2.61 -7.42
C SER A 96 -22.88 -2.82 -7.78
N CYS A 97 -23.15 -3.01 -9.07
CA CYS A 97 -24.49 -3.24 -9.60
C CYS A 97 -24.44 -3.94 -10.97
N ASN A 98 -25.60 -4.42 -11.43
CA ASN A 98 -25.79 -4.96 -12.79
C ASN A 98 -26.60 -4.04 -13.70
N ASP A 99 -27.34 -3.10 -13.13
CA ASP A 99 -28.14 -2.12 -13.85
C ASP A 99 -27.47 -0.75 -13.78
N SER A 100 -27.19 -0.13 -14.92
CA SER A 100 -26.60 1.22 -14.95
C SER A 100 -27.65 2.33 -14.77
N THR A 101 -28.94 2.03 -14.93
CA THR A 101 -30.01 3.04 -14.79
C THR A 101 -30.15 3.54 -13.35
N VAL A 102 -29.92 2.67 -12.36
CA VAL A 102 -29.89 3.01 -10.93
C VAL A 102 -28.86 4.09 -10.60
N ILE A 103 -27.79 4.21 -11.39
CA ILE A 103 -26.74 5.21 -11.19
C ILE A 103 -27.28 6.61 -11.47
N SER A 104 -28.19 6.77 -12.43
CA SER A 104 -28.86 8.05 -12.69
C SER A 104 -29.74 8.48 -11.52
N GLU A 105 -30.40 7.52 -10.85
CA GLU A 105 -31.16 7.82 -9.64
C GLU A 105 -30.26 8.21 -8.46
N ILE A 106 -29.12 7.53 -8.30
CA ILE A 106 -28.12 7.87 -7.29
C ILE A 106 -27.54 9.26 -7.57
N ALA A 107 -27.24 9.57 -8.82
CA ALA A 107 -26.73 10.88 -9.23
C ALA A 107 -27.70 12.04 -8.91
N ALA A 108 -29.00 11.76 -8.87
CA ALA A 108 -30.03 12.74 -8.52
C ALA A 108 -30.16 12.99 -7.00
N LEU A 109 -29.51 12.19 -6.14
CA LEU A 109 -29.53 12.41 -4.70
C LEU A 109 -28.85 13.75 -4.35
N PRO A 110 -29.42 14.55 -3.41
CA PRO A 110 -28.98 15.93 -3.20
C PRO A 110 -27.55 16.05 -2.69
N PHE A 111 -27.03 15.02 -2.02
CA PHE A 111 -25.66 14.96 -1.49
C PHE A 111 -24.64 14.33 -2.44
N VAL A 112 -25.06 13.85 -3.62
CA VAL A 112 -24.16 13.27 -4.62
C VAL A 112 -23.61 14.38 -5.53
N ARG A 113 -22.27 14.42 -5.65
CA ARG A 113 -21.54 15.39 -6.48
C ARG A 113 -21.30 14.87 -7.89
N ALA A 114 -20.86 13.62 -8.00
CA ALA A 114 -20.51 12.99 -9.27
C ALA A 114 -20.56 11.47 -9.16
N THR A 115 -20.74 10.81 -10.29
CA THR A 115 -20.66 9.35 -10.44
C THR A 115 -19.67 9.00 -11.53
N GLU A 116 -18.77 8.07 -11.28
CA GLU A 116 -17.78 7.61 -12.25
C GLU A 116 -17.79 6.10 -12.35
N LYS A 117 -17.88 5.54 -13.56
CA LYS A 117 -17.67 4.10 -13.76
C LYS A 117 -16.18 3.81 -13.59
N VAL A 118 -15.86 2.92 -12.66
CA VAL A 118 -14.48 2.62 -12.27
C VAL A 118 -14.06 1.18 -12.53
N TRP A 119 -15.00 0.30 -12.85
CA TRP A 119 -14.73 -1.11 -13.15
C TRP A 119 -15.86 -1.72 -13.98
N VAL A 120 -15.49 -2.69 -14.80
CA VAL A 120 -16.41 -3.56 -15.55
C VAL A 120 -15.90 -4.98 -15.37
N ALA A 121 -16.81 -5.94 -15.22
CA ALA A 121 -16.42 -7.34 -15.07
C ALA A 121 -15.60 -7.82 -16.26
N PRO A 122 -14.47 -8.51 -16.01
CA PRO A 122 -13.69 -9.11 -17.07
C PRO A 122 -14.52 -10.20 -17.78
N SER A 123 -14.22 -10.42 -19.05
CA SER A 123 -14.91 -11.42 -19.88
C SER A 123 -14.63 -12.87 -19.48
N LYS A 124 -13.63 -13.10 -18.63
CA LYS A 124 -13.27 -14.40 -18.07
C LYS A 124 -13.30 -14.34 -16.55
N PRO A 125 -13.84 -15.37 -15.87
CA PRO A 125 -13.76 -15.46 -14.43
C PRO A 125 -12.30 -15.54 -13.98
N ALA A 126 -12.03 -14.99 -12.79
CA ALA A 126 -10.73 -15.13 -12.15
C ALA A 126 -10.40 -16.62 -11.95
N ALA A 127 -9.11 -16.96 -12.07
CA ALA A 127 -8.66 -18.30 -11.74
C ALA A 127 -8.89 -18.59 -10.25
N GLU A 128 -9.13 -19.85 -9.90
CA GLU A 128 -9.17 -20.26 -8.49
C GLU A 128 -7.84 -19.97 -7.82
N ASP A 129 -7.89 -19.37 -6.64
CA ASP A 129 -6.71 -19.21 -5.80
C ASP A 129 -6.22 -20.58 -5.34
N LYS A 130 -4.99 -20.93 -5.72
CA LYS A 130 -4.33 -22.17 -5.30
C LYS A 130 -3.01 -21.83 -4.65
N ARG A 131 -2.83 -22.36 -3.44
CA ARG A 131 -1.56 -22.25 -2.73
C ARG A 131 -0.58 -23.31 -3.23
N ASP A 132 0.64 -22.88 -3.56
CA ASP A 132 1.73 -23.77 -3.97
C ASP A 132 2.16 -24.70 -2.83
N SER A 133 2.83 -25.80 -3.20
CA SER A 133 3.53 -26.64 -2.23
C SER A 133 4.76 -25.91 -1.66
N LEU A 134 5.04 -26.17 -0.38
CA LEU A 134 6.16 -25.57 0.35
C LEU A 134 7.30 -26.56 0.50
N VAL A 135 8.53 -26.05 0.37
CA VAL A 135 9.76 -26.79 0.65
C VAL A 135 10.31 -26.39 2.02
N ASN A 136 10.32 -25.09 2.35
CA ASN A 136 10.79 -24.54 3.63
C ASN A 136 12.22 -25.02 4.02
N SER A 137 13.17 -24.96 3.09
CA SER A 137 14.56 -25.36 3.35
C SER A 137 15.55 -24.30 2.84
N PRO A 138 15.46 -23.05 3.36
CA PRO A 138 16.31 -21.99 2.87
C PRO A 138 17.77 -22.26 3.23
N ALA A 139 18.66 -21.98 2.29
CA ALA A 139 20.10 -22.07 2.53
C ALA A 139 20.53 -21.07 3.61
N ARG A 140 21.40 -21.53 4.51
CA ARG A 140 22.02 -20.70 5.55
C ARG A 140 23.37 -20.18 5.09
N SER A 141 23.71 -18.95 5.45
CA SER A 141 25.00 -18.32 5.22
C SER A 141 25.75 -18.08 6.55
N GLU A 142 26.99 -17.62 6.47
CA GLU A 142 27.77 -17.22 7.66
C GLU A 142 27.53 -15.77 8.08
N VAL A 143 26.82 -14.99 7.26
CA VAL A 143 26.55 -13.57 7.48
C VAL A 143 25.18 -13.41 8.16
N TYR A 144 25.12 -12.66 9.26
CA TYR A 144 23.88 -12.45 10.04
C TYR A 144 22.66 -12.10 9.17
N TYR A 145 22.84 -11.19 8.21
CA TYR A 145 21.78 -10.72 7.31
C TYR A 145 21.44 -11.69 6.16
N GLY A 146 22.18 -12.79 6.02
CA GLY A 146 22.07 -13.62 4.83
C GLY A 146 22.54 -12.91 3.56
N PRO A 147 22.09 -13.36 2.38
CA PRO A 147 22.35 -12.72 1.10
C PRO A 147 21.89 -11.25 0.99
N ALA A 148 20.93 -10.85 1.84
CA ALA A 148 20.35 -9.52 1.90
C ALA A 148 21.27 -8.44 2.54
N PHE A 149 22.49 -8.79 2.96
CA PHE A 149 23.39 -7.80 3.57
C PHE A 149 23.63 -6.57 2.68
N ARG A 150 23.98 -6.77 1.40
CA ARG A 150 24.35 -5.67 0.50
C ARG A 150 23.20 -4.69 0.22
N GLN A 151 21.96 -5.16 0.18
CA GLN A 151 20.81 -4.27 0.01
C GLN A 151 20.54 -3.40 1.25
N ILE A 152 21.09 -3.78 2.41
CA ILE A 152 21.03 -2.99 3.64
C ILE A 152 22.21 -2.01 3.69
N GLU A 153 23.41 -2.52 3.40
CA GLU A 153 24.67 -1.78 3.47
C GLU A 153 24.75 -0.59 2.51
N THR A 154 24.13 -0.68 1.33
CA THR A 154 24.14 0.43 0.34
C THR A 154 23.66 1.76 0.92
N SER A 155 22.79 1.73 1.93
CA SER A 155 22.26 2.95 2.58
C SER A 155 22.72 3.09 4.05
N ASN A 156 23.76 2.36 4.46
CA ASN A 156 24.26 2.25 5.84
C ASN A 156 23.19 1.85 6.88
N GLY A 157 22.19 1.05 6.48
CA GLY A 157 21.09 0.63 7.36
C GLY A 157 21.53 -0.30 8.49
N GLU A 158 22.61 -1.06 8.28
CA GLU A 158 23.21 -1.97 9.25
C GLU A 158 23.71 -1.23 10.49
N LYS A 159 24.18 0.01 10.33
CA LYS A 159 24.63 0.84 11.46
C LYS A 159 23.47 1.27 12.37
N LEU A 160 22.28 1.48 11.81
CA LEU A 160 21.08 1.69 12.62
C LEU A 160 20.73 0.45 13.43
N HIS A 161 20.82 -0.73 12.82
CA HIS A 161 20.59 -2.00 13.50
C HIS A 161 21.62 -2.28 14.60
N GLU A 162 22.91 -1.98 14.35
CA GLU A 162 23.99 -2.08 15.34
C GLU A 162 23.76 -1.15 16.53
N ALA A 163 23.19 0.04 16.28
CA ALA A 163 22.76 0.97 17.33
C ALA A 163 21.44 0.57 18.03
N GLY A 164 20.83 -0.57 17.67
CA GLY A 164 19.60 -1.09 18.28
C GLY A 164 18.30 -0.60 17.65
N PHE A 165 18.35 0.13 16.54
CA PHE A 165 17.17 0.60 15.82
C PHE A 165 16.81 -0.39 14.72
N LYS A 166 15.88 -1.29 15.00
CA LYS A 166 15.44 -2.40 14.12
C LYS A 166 13.93 -2.37 13.81
N GLY A 167 13.27 -1.25 14.08
CA GLY A 167 11.84 -1.03 13.87
C GLY A 167 10.96 -1.34 15.08
N GLN A 168 11.55 -1.70 16.23
CA GLN A 168 10.80 -1.98 17.46
C GLN A 168 9.89 -0.80 17.85
N GLY A 169 8.60 -1.07 18.05
CA GLY A 169 7.59 -0.06 18.39
C GLY A 169 6.96 0.66 17.19
N MET A 170 7.55 0.53 16.00
CA MET A 170 7.00 1.07 14.76
C MET A 170 5.94 0.13 14.18
N THR A 171 4.88 0.70 13.61
CA THR A 171 3.89 -0.06 12.84
C THR A 171 3.97 0.30 11.37
N ILE A 172 4.13 -0.72 10.52
CA ILE A 172 4.22 -0.57 9.07
C ILE A 172 2.99 -1.23 8.42
N ALA A 173 2.29 -0.54 7.52
CA ALA A 173 1.33 -1.20 6.64
C ALA A 173 1.99 -1.51 5.30
N VAL A 174 1.85 -2.75 4.85
CA VAL A 174 2.17 -3.17 3.49
C VAL A 174 0.86 -3.17 2.72
N ILE A 175 0.80 -2.42 1.62
CA ILE A 175 -0.35 -2.37 0.72
C ILE A 175 0.07 -2.94 -0.63
N ASP A 176 -0.50 -4.10 -1.00
CA ASP A 176 -0.03 -4.92 -2.11
C ASP A 176 -1.15 -5.83 -2.68
N ALA A 177 -0.79 -6.78 -3.55
CA ALA A 177 -1.72 -7.67 -4.27
C ALA A 177 -2.07 -8.97 -3.53
N GLY A 178 -1.32 -9.33 -2.49
CA GLY A 178 -1.55 -10.54 -1.72
C GLY A 178 -0.33 -10.92 -0.88
N TYR A 179 -0.51 -11.93 -0.03
CA TYR A 179 0.53 -12.35 0.93
C TYR A 179 0.72 -13.86 0.89
N HIS A 180 0.80 -14.42 -0.32
CA HIS A 180 0.87 -15.86 -0.55
C HIS A 180 1.76 -16.62 0.45
N ASN A 181 1.20 -17.61 1.14
CA ASN A 181 1.92 -18.52 2.05
C ASN A 181 2.68 -17.87 3.23
N VAL A 182 2.51 -16.58 3.53
CA VAL A 182 3.20 -15.94 4.68
C VAL A 182 2.90 -16.67 6.01
N ASP A 183 1.69 -17.19 6.18
CA ASP A 183 1.23 -17.98 7.33
C ASP A 183 1.87 -19.38 7.43
N LYS A 184 2.46 -19.89 6.33
CA LYS A 184 2.98 -21.26 6.24
C LYS A 184 4.50 -21.34 6.01
N ILE A 185 5.14 -20.28 5.53
CA ILE A 185 6.60 -20.24 5.36
C ILE A 185 7.26 -20.16 6.73
N ASP A 186 8.05 -21.18 7.11
CA ASP A 186 8.60 -21.31 8.46
C ASP A 186 9.47 -20.13 8.87
N ALA A 187 10.31 -19.64 7.96
CA ALA A 187 11.21 -18.51 8.20
C ALA A 187 10.48 -17.15 8.33
N MET A 188 9.17 -17.10 8.06
CA MET A 188 8.32 -15.90 8.19
C MET A 188 7.44 -15.92 9.45
N LYS A 189 7.41 -17.03 10.19
CA LYS A 189 6.52 -17.21 11.37
C LYS A 189 6.85 -16.28 12.54
N ASN A 190 8.06 -15.74 12.58
CA ASN A 190 8.50 -14.80 13.62
C ASN A 190 8.18 -13.33 13.29
N ILE A 191 7.55 -13.05 12.14
CA ILE A 191 7.09 -11.71 11.77
C ILE A 191 5.90 -11.32 12.64
N ARG A 192 5.95 -10.13 13.24
CA ARG A 192 4.87 -9.58 14.06
C ARG A 192 3.75 -9.02 13.19
N ILE A 193 2.83 -9.86 12.73
CA ILE A 193 1.65 -9.45 11.99
C ILE A 193 0.53 -9.07 12.98
N LEU A 194 0.08 -7.82 12.93
CA LEU A 194 -1.03 -7.32 13.76
C LEU A 194 -2.40 -7.73 13.22
N GLY A 195 -2.49 -7.93 11.90
CA GLY A 195 -3.67 -8.40 11.23
C GLY A 195 -3.59 -8.21 9.73
N THR A 196 -4.64 -8.68 9.05
CA THR A 196 -4.77 -8.60 7.60
C THR A 196 -6.13 -8.01 7.23
N LYS A 197 -6.21 -7.40 6.04
CA LYS A 197 -7.50 -6.92 5.50
C LYS A 197 -7.48 -6.91 3.97
N ASP A 198 -8.47 -7.55 3.37
CA ASP A 198 -8.69 -7.55 1.92
C ASP A 198 -9.78 -6.52 1.57
N PHE A 199 -9.41 -5.52 0.77
CA PHE A 199 -10.32 -4.48 0.28
C PHE A 199 -10.92 -4.81 -1.09
N VAL A 200 -10.34 -5.78 -1.81
CA VAL A 200 -10.79 -6.24 -3.12
C VAL A 200 -11.87 -7.30 -2.95
N GLU A 201 -11.63 -8.28 -2.08
CA GLU A 201 -12.55 -9.38 -1.77
C GLU A 201 -12.62 -9.63 -0.24
N PRO A 202 -13.46 -8.87 0.48
CA PRO A 202 -13.59 -9.00 1.92
C PRO A 202 -13.98 -10.42 2.36
N GLY A 203 -13.19 -11.00 3.26
CA GLY A 203 -13.41 -12.36 3.79
C GLY A 203 -12.69 -13.47 3.02
N SER A 204 -11.95 -13.14 1.95
CA SER A 204 -11.11 -14.09 1.23
C SER A 204 -9.89 -14.54 2.05
N ASP A 205 -9.29 -15.65 1.65
CA ASP A 205 -7.98 -16.07 2.16
C ASP A 205 -6.86 -15.23 1.52
N ILE A 206 -6.48 -14.14 2.18
CA ILE A 206 -5.44 -13.21 1.69
C ILE A 206 -4.07 -13.89 1.44
N TYR A 207 -3.81 -15.02 2.10
CA TYR A 207 -2.59 -15.81 1.95
C TYR A 207 -2.66 -16.84 0.82
N ALA A 208 -3.80 -16.93 0.12
CA ALA A 208 -3.93 -17.64 -1.15
C ALA A 208 -3.90 -16.70 -2.37
N LYS A 209 -3.91 -15.38 -2.14
CA LYS A 209 -3.79 -14.33 -3.17
C LYS A 209 -2.33 -14.14 -3.61
N GLY A 210 -2.09 -13.15 -4.47
CA GLY A 210 -0.81 -12.83 -5.09
C GLY A 210 0.44 -12.97 -4.19
N SER A 211 1.56 -13.37 -4.79
CA SER A 211 2.82 -13.60 -4.06
C SER A 211 3.72 -12.38 -3.97
N HIS A 212 3.38 -11.30 -4.67
CA HIS A 212 4.19 -10.09 -4.72
C HIS A 212 4.33 -9.43 -3.34
N GLY A 213 3.23 -9.23 -2.61
CA GLY A 213 3.25 -8.64 -1.28
C GLY A 213 3.97 -9.49 -0.23
N MET A 214 4.01 -10.83 -0.38
CA MET A 214 4.86 -11.70 0.43
C MET A 214 6.36 -11.38 0.22
N ALA A 215 6.79 -11.26 -1.04
CA ALA A 215 8.17 -10.94 -1.36
C ALA A 215 8.54 -9.51 -0.89
N VAL A 216 7.63 -8.54 -1.06
CA VAL A 216 7.77 -7.16 -0.55
C VAL A 216 7.89 -7.13 0.96
N LEU A 217 7.01 -7.85 1.68
CA LEU A 217 7.08 -7.97 3.14
C LEU A 217 8.43 -8.53 3.58
N SER A 218 8.95 -9.54 2.85
CA SER A 218 10.22 -10.18 3.21
C SER A 218 11.42 -9.22 3.22
N CYS A 219 11.44 -8.20 2.35
CA CYS A 219 12.48 -7.17 2.34
C CYS A 219 12.60 -6.41 3.67
N MET A 220 11.48 -6.24 4.38
CA MET A 220 11.43 -5.49 5.63
C MET A 220 11.43 -6.41 6.86
N ALA A 221 10.59 -7.43 6.83
CA ALA A 221 10.12 -8.09 8.04
C ALA A 221 10.87 -9.38 8.39
N MET A 222 11.59 -10.00 7.44
CA MET A 222 12.35 -11.23 7.71
C MET A 222 13.25 -11.05 8.93
N ASN A 223 13.23 -12.01 9.85
CA ASN A 223 14.02 -11.94 11.07
C ASN A 223 14.64 -13.31 11.41
N GLU A 224 15.15 -14.01 10.40
CA GLU A 224 15.81 -15.31 10.56
C GLU A 224 17.32 -15.12 10.32
N PRO A 225 18.13 -14.94 11.38
CA PRO A 225 19.58 -14.77 11.25
C PRO A 225 20.20 -15.89 10.42
N TYR A 226 21.20 -15.53 9.63
CA TYR A 226 21.92 -16.44 8.72
C TYR A 226 21.08 -16.96 7.54
N VAL A 227 19.78 -16.66 7.48
CA VAL A 227 18.93 -16.94 6.32
C VAL A 227 18.63 -15.62 5.61
N MET A 228 17.89 -14.74 6.28
CA MET A 228 17.58 -13.39 5.82
C MET A 228 17.11 -12.55 6.99
N VAL A 229 17.68 -11.36 7.14
CA VAL A 229 17.15 -10.32 8.02
C VAL A 229 16.82 -9.12 7.15
N GLY A 230 15.57 -8.66 7.23
CA GLY A 230 15.05 -7.51 6.50
C GLY A 230 15.45 -6.18 7.15
N THR A 231 14.95 -5.07 6.59
CA THR A 231 15.33 -3.71 7.00
C THR A 231 14.59 -3.15 8.22
N ALA A 232 13.55 -3.82 8.73
CA ALA A 232 12.85 -3.48 9.97
C ALA A 232 12.33 -4.73 10.71
N PRO A 233 13.22 -5.67 11.07
CA PRO A 233 12.83 -7.02 11.50
C PRO A 233 12.06 -7.08 12.83
N GLU A 234 12.04 -5.99 13.62
CA GLU A 234 11.36 -5.92 14.91
C GLU A 234 10.07 -5.06 14.87
N ALA A 235 9.73 -4.50 13.71
CA ALA A 235 8.49 -3.75 13.50
C ALA A 235 7.25 -4.65 13.52
N SER A 236 6.08 -4.03 13.68
CA SER A 236 4.78 -4.70 13.58
C SER A 236 4.09 -4.36 12.26
N TYR A 237 3.44 -5.34 11.64
CA TYR A 237 2.96 -5.24 10.26
C TYR A 237 1.45 -5.41 10.14
N TRP A 238 0.83 -4.54 9.34
CA TRP A 238 -0.50 -4.76 8.78
C TRP A 238 -0.36 -5.18 7.31
N LEU A 239 -1.04 -6.25 6.92
CA LEU A 239 -1.03 -6.75 5.54
C LEU A 239 -2.35 -6.41 4.87
N LEU A 240 -2.32 -5.44 3.96
CA LEU A 240 -3.51 -4.87 3.33
C LEU A 240 -3.49 -5.21 1.84
N ARG A 241 -4.56 -5.82 1.34
CA ARG A 241 -4.70 -6.11 -0.09
C ARG A 241 -5.59 -5.08 -0.76
N SER A 242 -5.07 -4.41 -1.79
CA SER A 242 -5.82 -3.43 -2.60
C SER A 242 -5.79 -3.70 -4.11
N GLU A 243 -4.90 -4.58 -4.58
CA GLU A 243 -4.74 -4.89 -6.00
C GLU A 243 -5.45 -6.17 -6.42
N ASP A 244 -6.00 -6.17 -7.62
CA ASP A 244 -6.48 -7.36 -8.31
C ASP A 244 -5.53 -7.71 -9.47
N GLU A 245 -4.71 -8.76 -9.33
CA GLU A 245 -3.70 -9.13 -10.35
C GLU A 245 -4.28 -9.44 -11.74
N ALA A 246 -5.59 -9.66 -11.85
CA ALA A 246 -6.25 -10.06 -13.08
C ALA A 246 -6.56 -8.91 -14.05
N SER A 247 -6.64 -7.67 -13.59
CA SER A 247 -7.13 -6.53 -14.39
C SER A 247 -6.72 -5.19 -13.81
N GLU A 248 -6.42 -4.20 -14.66
CA GLU A 248 -6.03 -2.86 -14.23
C GLU A 248 -7.21 -1.87 -14.38
N HIS A 249 -7.84 -1.51 -13.27
CA HIS A 249 -9.05 -0.69 -13.26
C HIS A 249 -8.99 0.44 -12.23
N LEU A 250 -9.71 1.54 -12.49
CA LEU A 250 -9.74 2.70 -11.58
C LEU A 250 -10.21 2.37 -10.16
N VAL A 251 -10.96 1.27 -9.98
CA VAL A 251 -11.43 0.81 -8.67
C VAL A 251 -10.30 0.42 -7.73
N GLU A 252 -9.12 0.03 -8.23
CA GLU A 252 -7.97 -0.32 -7.40
C GLU A 252 -7.48 0.89 -6.59
N GLN A 253 -7.63 2.09 -7.14
CA GLN A 253 -7.39 3.33 -6.39
C GLN A 253 -8.42 3.56 -5.26
N ASP A 254 -9.64 3.04 -5.38
CA ASP A 254 -10.66 3.10 -4.32
C ASP A 254 -10.29 2.19 -3.16
N TYR A 255 -9.86 0.97 -3.48
CA TYR A 255 -9.39 0.01 -2.50
C TYR A 255 -8.14 0.52 -1.81
N TRP A 256 -7.20 1.09 -2.56
CA TRP A 256 -5.99 1.67 -1.99
C TRP A 256 -6.29 2.86 -1.09
N ALA A 257 -7.19 3.77 -1.50
CA ALA A 257 -7.63 4.89 -0.67
C ALA A 257 -8.21 4.39 0.65
N ALA A 258 -9.07 3.37 0.63
CA ALA A 258 -9.60 2.78 1.84
C ALA A 258 -8.54 2.04 2.69
N ALA A 259 -7.52 1.47 2.05
CA ALA A 259 -6.41 0.80 2.73
C ALA A 259 -5.53 1.81 3.49
N VAL A 260 -5.18 2.95 2.89
CA VAL A 260 -4.40 4.00 3.59
C VAL A 260 -5.20 4.68 4.71
N GLU A 261 -6.51 4.85 4.52
CA GLU A 261 -7.40 5.37 5.54
C GLU A 261 -7.58 4.40 6.71
N PHE A 262 -7.61 3.09 6.44
CA PHE A 262 -7.57 2.06 7.48
C PHE A 262 -6.24 2.09 8.22
N ALA A 263 -5.11 2.17 7.50
CA ALA A 263 -3.77 2.28 8.08
C ALA A 263 -3.66 3.49 9.03
N ASP A 264 -4.17 4.65 8.61
CA ASP A 264 -4.30 5.83 9.47
C ASP A 264 -5.09 5.52 10.74
N SER A 265 -6.27 4.92 10.58
CA SER A 265 -7.22 4.66 11.68
C SER A 265 -6.70 3.67 12.71
N VAL A 266 -5.87 2.69 12.31
CA VAL A 266 -5.27 1.72 13.23
C VAL A 266 -3.96 2.21 13.85
N GLY A 267 -3.44 3.37 13.46
CA GLY A 267 -2.24 3.96 14.06
C GLY A 267 -0.93 3.54 13.41
N VAL A 268 -0.93 3.23 12.12
CA VAL A 268 0.30 2.96 11.35
C VAL A 268 1.21 4.21 11.34
N ASP A 269 2.52 3.99 11.41
CA ASP A 269 3.54 5.05 11.34
C ASP A 269 4.06 5.19 9.90
N VAL A 270 4.37 4.07 9.23
CA VAL A 270 4.93 4.04 7.88
C VAL A 270 4.10 3.14 6.96
N VAL A 271 3.87 3.55 5.73
CA VAL A 271 3.20 2.73 4.71
C VAL A 271 4.17 2.44 3.58
N ASN A 272 4.29 1.16 3.19
CA ASN A 272 4.88 0.79 1.91
C ASN A 272 3.78 0.44 0.92
N THR A 273 3.83 1.03 -0.27
CA THR A 273 3.05 0.56 -1.42
C THR A 273 3.95 0.30 -2.60
N SER A 274 3.95 -0.94 -3.09
CA SER A 274 4.75 -1.34 -4.24
C SER A 274 3.88 -1.47 -5.51
N LEU A 275 2.82 -0.67 -5.56
CA LEU A 275 1.81 -0.59 -6.62
C LEU A 275 1.84 0.80 -7.25
N GLY A 276 1.49 0.91 -8.53
CA GLY A 276 1.26 2.21 -9.14
C GLY A 276 0.70 2.16 -10.54
N TYR A 277 -0.13 3.15 -10.87
CA TYR A 277 -1.01 3.11 -12.03
C TYR A 277 -0.74 4.26 -13.01
N PHE A 278 -0.91 3.95 -14.29
CA PHE A 278 -0.97 4.95 -15.37
C PHE A 278 -1.70 4.41 -16.61
N THR A 279 -1.66 3.11 -16.82
CA THR A 279 -2.45 2.39 -17.84
C THR A 279 -3.54 1.58 -17.19
N PHE A 280 -4.72 1.55 -17.81
CA PHE A 280 -5.88 0.78 -17.39
C PHE A 280 -6.43 0.01 -18.59
N ASP A 281 -7.22 -1.03 -18.30
CA ASP A 281 -7.88 -1.84 -19.32
C ASP A 281 -8.79 -0.99 -20.25
N ASP A 282 -9.46 0.02 -19.68
CA ASP A 282 -10.10 1.08 -20.45
C ASP A 282 -9.06 2.16 -20.78
N SER A 283 -8.50 2.08 -21.99
CA SER A 283 -7.48 3.04 -22.45
C SER A 283 -7.92 4.52 -22.43
N THR A 284 -9.23 4.81 -22.38
CA THR A 284 -9.73 6.19 -22.21
C THR A 284 -9.45 6.75 -20.82
N LYS A 285 -9.12 5.88 -19.86
CA LYS A 285 -8.74 6.23 -18.49
C LYS A 285 -7.22 6.36 -18.30
N ASN A 286 -6.42 6.04 -19.31
CA ASN A 286 -4.97 6.12 -19.21
C ASN A 286 -4.51 7.54 -18.88
N TYR A 287 -3.57 7.62 -17.93
CA TYR A 287 -2.93 8.86 -17.56
C TYR A 287 -1.90 9.27 -18.61
N LYS A 288 -1.80 10.58 -18.77
CA LYS A 288 -0.79 11.24 -19.58
C LYS A 288 0.21 11.90 -18.64
N TYR A 289 1.36 12.27 -19.18
CA TYR A 289 2.40 12.94 -18.40
C TYR A 289 1.87 14.17 -17.62
N ARG A 290 1.00 14.96 -18.24
CA ARG A 290 0.36 16.14 -17.62
C ARG A 290 -0.51 15.84 -16.40
N ASP A 291 -0.93 14.58 -16.25
CA ASP A 291 -1.78 14.13 -15.15
C ASP A 291 -0.92 13.68 -13.95
N LEU A 292 0.42 13.63 -14.09
CA LEU A 292 1.36 13.34 -13.00
C LEU A 292 1.69 14.62 -12.20
N ASP A 293 0.67 15.23 -11.62
CA ASP A 293 0.76 16.50 -10.87
C ASP A 293 0.61 16.31 -9.36
N GLY A 294 0.42 15.09 -8.87
CA GLY A 294 0.16 14.79 -7.46
C GLY A 294 -1.31 14.95 -7.02
N HIS A 295 -2.18 15.43 -7.91
CA HIS A 295 -3.55 15.85 -7.60
C HIS A 295 -4.63 15.23 -8.52
N HIS A 296 -4.26 14.79 -9.72
CA HIS A 296 -5.19 14.21 -10.70
C HIS A 296 -5.70 12.83 -10.28
N ALA A 297 -4.80 11.89 -10.01
CA ALA A 297 -5.17 10.53 -9.61
C ALA A 297 -5.74 10.52 -8.20
N LEU A 298 -6.74 9.66 -7.94
CA LEU A 298 -7.30 9.52 -6.59
C LEU A 298 -6.21 9.12 -5.61
N MET A 299 -5.41 8.13 -5.98
CA MET A 299 -4.32 7.63 -5.16
C MET A 299 -3.30 8.73 -4.81
N SER A 300 -2.97 9.63 -5.75
CA SER A 300 -2.02 10.73 -5.53
C SER A 300 -2.58 11.79 -4.57
N ARG A 301 -3.87 12.16 -4.69
CA ARG A 301 -4.51 13.06 -3.71
C ARG A 301 -4.53 12.49 -2.30
N GLN A 302 -4.77 11.19 -2.19
CA GLN A 302 -4.80 10.48 -0.92
C GLN A 302 -3.39 10.38 -0.32
N ALA A 303 -2.40 10.03 -1.12
CA ALA A 303 -0.98 10.00 -0.76
C ALA A 303 -0.48 11.36 -0.27
N SER A 304 -0.82 12.46 -0.96
CA SER A 304 -0.43 13.83 -0.60
C SER A 304 -0.92 14.26 0.78
N LYS A 305 -2.01 13.66 1.30
CA LYS A 305 -2.54 13.94 2.64
C LYS A 305 -1.81 13.16 3.74
N MET A 306 -1.12 12.05 3.45
CA MET A 306 -0.65 11.11 4.47
C MET A 306 0.34 11.73 5.47
N ALA A 307 1.23 12.60 5.01
CA ALA A 307 2.17 13.29 5.88
C ALA A 307 1.47 14.26 6.85
N ASP A 308 0.37 14.91 6.42
CA ASP A 308 -0.50 15.71 7.31
C ASP A 308 -1.32 14.85 8.27
N LYS A 309 -1.42 13.55 7.97
CA LYS A 309 -1.94 12.52 8.87
C LYS A 309 -0.84 11.90 9.76
N GLY A 310 0.38 12.42 9.68
CA GLY A 310 1.53 12.00 10.46
C GLY A 310 2.07 10.63 10.07
N ILE A 311 1.92 10.24 8.80
CA ILE A 311 2.34 8.94 8.26
C ILE A 311 3.35 9.18 7.14
N VAL A 312 4.43 8.42 7.13
CA VAL A 312 5.38 8.42 6.00
C VAL A 312 4.92 7.38 4.98
N LEU A 313 4.64 7.81 3.75
CA LEU A 313 4.41 6.91 2.62
C LEU A 313 5.70 6.72 1.83
N VAL A 314 6.08 5.47 1.65
CA VAL A 314 7.16 5.03 0.75
C VAL A 314 6.53 4.24 -0.39
N CYS A 315 6.80 4.65 -1.63
CA CYS A 315 6.21 4.04 -2.81
C CYS A 315 7.24 3.76 -3.89
N SER A 316 6.98 2.73 -4.71
CA SER A 316 7.83 2.40 -5.85
C SER A 316 7.70 3.44 -6.96
N ALA A 317 8.81 3.73 -7.66
CA ALA A 317 8.80 4.68 -8.78
C ALA A 317 8.06 4.14 -10.02
N GLY A 318 7.95 2.82 -10.18
CA GLY A 318 7.47 2.17 -11.40
C GLY A 318 8.60 1.53 -12.21
N ASN A 319 8.24 0.58 -13.07
CA ASN A 319 9.20 -0.26 -13.80
C ASN A 319 9.21 0.02 -15.31
N SER A 320 8.87 1.24 -15.71
CA SER A 320 8.69 1.61 -17.11
C SER A 320 9.88 2.31 -17.75
N GLY A 321 11.03 2.42 -17.08
CA GLY A 321 12.22 3.18 -17.51
C GLY A 321 12.76 2.81 -18.89
N ALA A 322 12.67 1.53 -19.26
CA ALA A 322 13.10 1.01 -20.56
C ALA A 322 11.99 1.04 -21.63
N PHE A 323 10.76 1.37 -21.25
CA PHE A 323 9.58 1.33 -22.12
C PHE A 323 9.23 2.74 -22.63
N SER A 324 8.14 2.89 -23.39
CA SER A 324 7.73 4.19 -23.96
C SER A 324 7.31 5.19 -22.89
N TRP A 325 6.70 4.72 -21.80
CA TRP A 325 6.25 5.59 -20.70
C TRP A 325 7.41 6.26 -19.98
N LYS A 326 8.42 5.50 -19.53
CA LYS A 326 9.63 5.94 -18.77
C LYS A 326 9.39 6.64 -17.44
N LYS A 327 8.22 7.22 -17.25
CA LYS A 327 7.91 8.11 -16.14
C LYS A 327 7.50 7.34 -14.90
N ILE A 328 7.60 8.02 -13.76
CA ILE A 328 6.97 7.56 -12.53
C ILE A 328 5.45 7.38 -12.71
N THR A 329 4.84 6.58 -11.84
CA THR A 329 3.39 6.31 -11.84
C THR A 329 2.74 6.88 -10.58
N ALA A 330 1.42 7.06 -10.59
CA ALA A 330 0.68 7.40 -9.37
C ALA A 330 0.74 6.22 -8.39
N PRO A 331 1.06 6.41 -7.09
CA PRO A 331 1.07 7.68 -6.35
C PRO A 331 2.47 8.32 -6.21
N GLY A 332 3.48 7.85 -6.94
CA GLY A 332 4.85 8.36 -6.88
C GLY A 332 5.00 9.83 -7.31
N ASP A 333 3.98 10.41 -7.93
CA ASP A 333 3.86 11.83 -8.23
C ASP A 333 3.28 12.66 -7.07
N ALA A 334 2.87 12.06 -5.95
CA ALA A 334 2.29 12.78 -4.83
C ALA A 334 3.30 13.68 -4.09
N GLU A 335 2.78 14.66 -3.37
CA GLU A 335 3.55 15.52 -2.48
C GLU A 335 3.82 14.81 -1.14
N ASN A 336 4.92 15.15 -0.47
CA ASN A 336 5.24 14.61 0.86
C ASN A 336 5.20 13.07 0.94
N VAL A 337 5.71 12.40 -0.10
CA VAL A 337 5.98 10.96 -0.12
C VAL A 337 7.44 10.71 -0.48
N LEU A 338 7.93 9.50 -0.19
CA LEU A 338 9.22 9.01 -0.68
C LEU A 338 8.98 8.06 -1.86
N THR A 339 9.18 8.55 -3.08
CA THR A 339 9.15 7.74 -4.30
C THR A 339 10.53 7.13 -4.54
N VAL A 340 10.62 5.81 -4.64
CA VAL A 340 11.90 5.08 -4.62
C VAL A 340 12.20 4.43 -5.97
N GLY A 341 13.28 4.90 -6.62
CA GLY A 341 13.85 4.28 -7.81
C GLY A 341 14.73 3.07 -7.48
N ALA A 342 15.04 2.26 -8.49
CA ALA A 342 15.81 1.02 -8.33
C ALA A 342 17.24 1.15 -8.87
N ILE A 343 18.20 0.73 -8.06
CA ILE A 343 19.60 0.53 -8.43
C ILE A 343 20.03 -0.93 -8.24
N ASP A 344 21.17 -1.30 -8.81
CA ASP A 344 21.93 -2.49 -8.42
C ASP A 344 22.75 -2.25 -7.14
N ARG A 345 23.43 -3.30 -6.64
CA ARG A 345 24.27 -3.24 -5.43
C ARG A 345 25.54 -2.39 -5.58
N ARG A 346 25.82 -1.86 -6.78
CA ARG A 346 26.95 -0.96 -7.07
C ARG A 346 26.49 0.49 -7.23
N GLY A 347 25.20 0.78 -7.01
CA GLY A 347 24.65 2.13 -7.17
C GLY A 347 24.30 2.50 -8.61
N VAL A 348 24.30 1.54 -9.54
CA VAL A 348 23.93 1.81 -10.94
C VAL A 348 22.42 1.69 -11.10
N LEU A 349 21.78 2.70 -11.71
CA LEU A 349 20.34 2.67 -11.99
C LEU A 349 19.96 1.41 -12.79
N ALA A 350 18.92 0.72 -12.31
CA ALA A 350 18.31 -0.36 -13.06
C ALA A 350 17.63 0.19 -14.31
N SER A 351 17.82 -0.45 -15.47
CA SER A 351 17.27 0.04 -16.75
C SER A 351 15.75 0.17 -16.75
N PHE A 352 15.05 -0.64 -15.95
CA PHE A 352 13.60 -0.57 -15.79
C PHE A 352 13.13 0.54 -14.85
N SER A 353 14.00 1.13 -14.02
CA SER A 353 13.57 2.12 -13.03
C SER A 353 12.94 3.31 -13.72
N SER A 354 11.68 3.58 -13.43
CA SER A 354 11.02 4.79 -13.88
C SER A 354 11.72 6.03 -13.31
N ILE A 355 11.70 7.10 -14.09
CA ILE A 355 12.37 8.38 -13.82
C ILE A 355 11.36 9.53 -13.80
N GLY A 356 11.67 10.63 -13.14
CA GLY A 356 10.80 11.81 -13.12
C GLY A 356 11.05 12.77 -14.30
N ASN A 357 10.80 14.07 -14.13
CA ASN A 357 10.08 14.73 -13.04
C ASN A 357 8.55 14.50 -13.12
N THR A 358 7.81 15.12 -12.19
CA THR A 358 6.36 15.33 -12.29
C THR A 358 6.04 16.45 -13.28
N ALA A 359 4.75 16.56 -13.67
CA ALA A 359 4.26 17.59 -14.59
C ALA A 359 4.51 19.03 -14.08
N ASP A 360 4.50 19.22 -12.76
CA ASP A 360 4.77 20.48 -12.05
C ASP A 360 6.24 20.65 -11.64
N ASN A 361 7.14 19.83 -12.21
CA ASN A 361 8.59 19.90 -12.09
C ASN A 361 9.22 19.52 -10.75
N ARG A 362 8.52 18.78 -9.88
CA ARG A 362 9.14 18.22 -8.67
C ARG A 362 10.12 17.12 -9.04
N VAL A 363 11.25 17.10 -8.34
CA VAL A 363 12.28 16.05 -8.45
C VAL A 363 11.66 14.71 -8.07
N LYS A 364 11.71 13.75 -9.00
CA LYS A 364 11.29 12.36 -8.79
C LYS A 364 12.22 11.41 -9.59
N PRO A 365 12.44 10.14 -9.14
CA PRO A 365 12.11 9.64 -7.80
C PRO A 365 12.77 10.51 -6.71
N ASP A 366 12.32 10.42 -5.47
CA ASP A 366 12.94 11.16 -4.37
C ASP A 366 14.33 10.61 -4.08
N VAL A 367 14.47 9.28 -4.02
CA VAL A 367 15.72 8.61 -3.74
C VAL A 367 15.76 7.27 -4.46
N VAL A 368 16.91 6.60 -4.42
CA VAL A 368 17.08 5.25 -4.97
C VAL A 368 17.51 4.26 -3.90
N ALA A 369 17.11 3.01 -4.06
CA ALA A 369 17.55 1.89 -3.23
C ALA A 369 17.74 0.62 -4.08
N VAL A 370 18.35 -0.42 -3.51
CA VAL A 370 18.58 -1.67 -4.23
C VAL A 370 17.25 -2.29 -4.65
N GLY A 371 17.03 -2.38 -5.96
CA GLY A 371 15.83 -2.96 -6.56
C GLY A 371 16.12 -3.93 -7.71
N LEU A 372 17.37 -4.02 -8.17
CA LEU A 372 17.80 -5.01 -9.16
C LEU A 372 18.54 -6.16 -8.47
N ASN A 373 18.05 -7.39 -8.66
CA ASN A 373 18.56 -8.59 -7.99
C ASN A 373 18.55 -8.47 -6.45
N SER A 374 17.45 -7.95 -5.90
CA SER A 374 17.15 -7.96 -4.47
C SER A 374 16.94 -9.40 -3.99
N ASP A 375 17.38 -9.70 -2.77
CA ASP A 375 17.06 -10.96 -2.09
C ASP A 375 15.69 -10.85 -1.43
N VAL A 376 14.83 -11.82 -1.73
CA VAL A 376 13.47 -11.92 -1.20
C VAL A 376 13.11 -13.36 -0.90
N MET A 377 12.06 -13.57 -0.11
CA MET A 377 11.46 -14.88 0.08
C MET A 377 10.65 -15.32 -1.16
N GLY A 378 10.77 -16.59 -1.53
CA GLY A 378 9.99 -17.24 -2.59
C GLY A 378 8.77 -17.98 -2.06
N THR A 379 7.82 -18.30 -2.93
CA THR A 379 6.54 -18.96 -2.57
C THR A 379 6.71 -20.36 -1.98
N ASN A 380 7.87 -20.98 -2.21
CA ASN A 380 8.25 -22.29 -1.68
C ASN A 380 8.98 -22.23 -0.32
N GLY A 381 9.16 -21.03 0.26
CA GLY A 381 9.88 -20.82 1.52
C GLY A 381 11.41 -20.79 1.39
N ASN A 382 11.94 -20.64 0.18
CA ASN A 382 13.38 -20.46 -0.07
C ASN A 382 13.68 -19.05 -0.61
N LEU A 383 14.89 -18.55 -0.38
CA LEU A 383 15.31 -17.27 -0.97
C LEU A 383 15.39 -17.36 -2.50
N ARG A 384 15.06 -16.25 -3.14
CA ARG A 384 15.25 -16.03 -4.57
C ARG A 384 15.68 -14.59 -4.83
N LYS A 385 16.14 -14.34 -6.05
CA LYS A 385 16.34 -12.98 -6.55
C LYS A 385 15.06 -12.45 -7.19
N ALA A 386 14.82 -11.16 -7.03
CA ALA A 386 13.75 -10.44 -7.70
C ALA A 386 14.21 -9.04 -8.10
N SER A 387 13.56 -8.47 -9.12
CA SER A 387 13.92 -7.16 -9.68
C SER A 387 12.68 -6.31 -9.87
N GLY A 388 12.74 -5.06 -9.42
CA GLY A 388 11.65 -4.09 -9.48
C GLY A 388 11.87 -2.96 -8.48
N THR A 389 11.36 -1.76 -8.80
CA THR A 389 11.22 -0.66 -7.83
C THR A 389 10.33 -1.05 -6.65
N SER A 390 9.45 -2.03 -6.87
CA SER A 390 8.67 -2.74 -5.86
C SER A 390 9.51 -3.41 -4.75
N PHE A 391 10.79 -3.68 -4.97
CA PHE A 391 11.72 -4.16 -3.94
C PHE A 391 12.60 -3.05 -3.37
N ALA A 392 12.92 -2.02 -4.16
CA ALA A 392 13.62 -0.84 -3.67
C ALA A 392 12.80 -0.09 -2.60
N SER A 393 11.50 0.09 -2.85
CA SER A 393 10.56 0.73 -1.91
C SER A 393 10.56 0.10 -0.52
N PRO A 394 10.30 -1.22 -0.33
CA PRO A 394 10.27 -1.82 1.00
C PRO A 394 11.65 -1.88 1.66
N ILE A 395 12.73 -2.06 0.90
CA ILE A 395 14.09 -2.00 1.45
C ILE A 395 14.32 -0.65 2.12
N LEU A 396 14.04 0.46 1.42
CA LEU A 396 14.14 1.79 2.03
C LEU A 396 13.11 1.97 3.16
N CYS A 397 11.86 1.54 2.97
CA CYS A 397 10.78 1.71 3.94
C CYS A 397 11.14 1.17 5.33
N GLY A 398 11.71 -0.03 5.41
CA GLY A 398 12.15 -0.58 6.70
C GLY A 398 13.24 0.27 7.36
N MET A 399 14.22 0.77 6.58
CA MET A 399 15.25 1.65 7.13
C MET A 399 14.69 3.00 7.58
N VAL A 400 13.67 3.54 6.89
CA VAL A 400 12.95 4.74 7.31
C VAL A 400 12.24 4.51 8.63
N ALA A 401 11.64 3.33 8.85
CA ALA A 401 11.06 2.97 10.13
C ALA A 401 12.13 2.91 11.24
N CYS A 402 13.31 2.34 10.97
CA CYS A 402 14.43 2.32 11.91
C CYS A 402 14.97 3.73 12.21
N LEU A 403 15.10 4.59 11.20
CA LEU A 403 15.49 5.99 11.38
C LEU A 403 14.46 6.75 12.24
N TRP A 404 13.17 6.53 12.01
CA TRP A 404 12.13 7.22 12.77
C TRP A 404 12.03 6.69 14.21
N GLN A 405 12.27 5.40 14.43
CA GLN A 405 12.46 4.84 15.77
C GLN A 405 13.59 5.57 16.51
N ALA A 406 14.69 5.89 15.83
CA ALA A 406 15.83 6.61 16.41
C ALA A 406 15.56 8.11 16.65
N CYS A 407 14.64 8.69 15.88
CA CYS A 407 14.28 10.11 15.90
C CYS A 407 12.78 10.31 16.20
N PRO A 408 12.25 9.83 17.33
CA PRO A 408 10.81 9.75 17.58
C PRO A 408 10.13 11.12 17.71
N GLN A 409 10.91 12.18 17.93
CA GLN A 409 10.42 13.56 18.02
C GLN A 409 10.09 14.18 16.66
N LEU A 410 10.58 13.62 15.56
CA LEU A 410 10.37 14.16 14.22
C LEU A 410 8.96 13.83 13.70
N THR A 411 8.41 14.76 12.95
CA THR A 411 7.19 14.59 12.16
C THR A 411 7.47 13.76 10.91
N ALA A 412 6.41 13.25 10.28
CA ALA A 412 6.49 12.52 9.02
C ALA A 412 7.19 13.35 7.93
N LYS A 413 6.83 14.65 7.82
CA LYS A 413 7.45 15.58 6.86
C LYS A 413 8.94 15.78 7.12
N GLU A 414 9.34 15.90 8.38
CA GLU A 414 10.76 16.03 8.75
C GLU A 414 11.54 14.74 8.48
N ILE A 415 10.95 13.56 8.68
CA ILE A 415 11.58 12.29 8.32
C ILE A 415 11.77 12.16 6.81
N ILE A 416 10.75 12.49 6.01
CA ILE A 416 10.83 12.49 4.55
C ILE A 416 11.97 13.40 4.08
N GLU A 417 12.03 14.62 4.62
CA GLU A 417 13.06 15.57 4.24
C GLU A 417 14.45 15.14 4.73
N LEU A 418 14.54 14.59 5.94
CA LEU A 418 15.80 14.08 6.46
C LEU A 418 16.38 12.96 5.59
N VAL A 419 15.53 12.08 5.05
CA VAL A 419 15.94 11.04 4.11
C VAL A 419 16.46 11.66 2.81
N ARG A 420 15.74 12.61 2.19
CA ARG A 420 16.20 13.33 0.99
C ARG A 420 17.55 14.02 1.22
N GLN A 421 17.68 14.75 2.34
CA GLN A 421 18.89 15.49 2.70
C GLN A 421 20.10 14.60 3.02
N SER A 422 19.86 13.30 3.25
CA SER A 422 20.92 12.31 3.47
C SER A 422 21.47 11.68 2.18
N GLY A 423 20.87 12.00 1.03
CA GLY A 423 21.25 11.46 -0.27
C GLY A 423 22.61 11.93 -0.79
N ASP A 424 23.28 11.09 -1.57
CA ASP A 424 24.58 11.35 -2.19
C ASP A 424 24.56 12.40 -3.33
N ARG A 425 23.37 12.89 -3.72
CA ARG A 425 23.17 13.93 -4.75
C ARG A 425 22.42 15.16 -4.24
N VAL A 426 22.34 15.36 -2.92
CA VAL A 426 21.54 16.44 -2.30
C VAL A 426 21.85 17.85 -2.82
N ASP A 427 23.11 18.12 -3.18
CA ASP A 427 23.51 19.45 -3.68
C ASP A 427 22.98 19.73 -5.10
N PHE A 428 22.79 18.67 -5.90
CA PHE A 428 22.35 18.75 -7.30
C PHE A 428 21.43 17.55 -7.64
N PRO A 429 20.22 17.50 -7.07
CA PRO A 429 19.31 16.39 -7.32
C PRO A 429 18.87 16.38 -8.78
N ASP A 430 18.70 15.18 -9.34
CA ASP A 430 18.30 14.99 -10.73
C ASP A 430 17.01 14.17 -10.84
N ASN A 431 16.46 14.06 -12.05
CA ASN A 431 15.21 13.34 -12.27
C ASN A 431 15.39 11.84 -12.55
N ILE A 432 16.59 11.30 -12.31
CA ILE A 432 16.96 9.90 -12.57
C ILE A 432 17.18 9.16 -11.24
N TYR A 433 18.01 9.73 -10.38
CA TYR A 433 18.38 9.25 -9.05
C TYR A 433 17.70 10.05 -7.93
N GLY A 434 17.08 11.19 -8.24
CA GLY A 434 16.53 12.08 -7.22
C GLY A 434 17.63 12.75 -6.41
N TYR A 435 17.47 12.70 -5.10
CA TYR A 435 18.48 13.06 -4.12
C TYR A 435 19.55 11.97 -3.96
N GLY A 436 19.41 10.82 -4.64
CA GLY A 436 20.43 9.78 -4.72
C GLY A 436 20.24 8.62 -3.75
N VAL A 437 21.33 7.93 -3.40
CA VAL A 437 21.31 6.87 -2.39
C VAL A 437 21.37 7.52 -1.00
N PRO A 438 20.34 7.37 -0.15
CA PRO A 438 20.33 7.97 1.18
C PRO A 438 21.29 7.25 2.13
N ASP A 439 22.02 8.01 2.94
CA ASP A 439 22.80 7.49 4.08
C ASP A 439 21.99 7.65 5.37
N LEU A 440 21.30 6.58 5.79
CA LEU A 440 20.39 6.65 6.95
C LEU A 440 21.13 6.78 8.27
N TRP A 441 22.40 6.39 8.32
CA TRP A 441 23.25 6.63 9.49
C TRP A 441 23.62 8.12 9.60
N LYS A 442 24.03 8.74 8.49
CA LYS A 442 24.27 10.18 8.40
C LYS A 442 23.01 10.98 8.74
N ALA A 443 21.84 10.52 8.28
CA ALA A 443 20.54 11.10 8.64
C ALA A 443 20.34 11.12 10.17
N TYR A 444 20.50 9.97 10.82
CA TYR A 444 20.39 9.84 12.28
C TYR A 444 21.38 10.74 13.03
N GLN A 445 22.65 10.76 12.62
CA GLN A 445 23.67 11.61 13.23
C GLN A 445 23.33 13.10 13.09
N SER A 446 22.81 13.51 11.93
CA SER A 446 22.44 14.91 11.65
C SER A 446 21.24 15.36 12.49
N ALA A 447 20.26 14.49 12.67
CA ALA A 447 19.11 14.76 13.54
C ALA A 447 19.50 14.80 15.03
N SER A 448 20.43 13.94 15.45
CA SER A 448 20.87 13.86 16.85
C SER A 448 21.68 15.08 17.30
N LYS A 449 22.42 15.73 16.38
CA LYS A 449 23.18 16.96 16.66
C LYS A 449 22.33 18.22 16.83
N LYS A 450 21.06 18.18 16.42
CA LYS A 450 20.11 19.30 16.55
C LYS A 450 19.33 19.28 17.88
N LYS A 451 19.54 18.24 18.70
CA LYS A 451 19.11 18.18 20.10
C LYS A 451 20.16 18.87 20.97
#